data_AF-A0A355YL87-F1
#
_entry.id   AF-A0A355YL87-F1
#
_cell.length_a   1.000
_cell.length_b   1.000
_cell.length_c   1.000
_cell.angle_alpha   90.00
_cell.angle_beta   90.00
_cell.angle_gamma   90.00
#
_symmetry.space_group_name_H-M   'P 1'
#
loop_
_entity.id
_entity.type
_entity.pdbx_description
1 polymer ?
#
loop_
_entity_poly.entity_id
_entity_poly.type
_entity_poly.pdbx_seq_one_letter_code
_entity_poly.pdbx_strand_id
1 'polypeptide(L)'
;MELFWMEHKKLWRKRIVKISVLLCFVYTVIFGGILSFQWFGFGSSDDYTSAFGNNFDGYTVIRDSQQYSLSFGGELTDETLQQLVSDYQRMESAGMDRELENTDWQTVNSWLGMLYPELRDPGNYKTMICYVDPSRLTGFYERRQQAIDEFLEVSGQTGAEKEYLHQMERKVEKPFRYTWVEGWSQLLGSMVADMGAVMALFLAVILSPLFAGEWHDNTSALVLSTRNGWGRVAFAKILTGLAFTVELFALLAVSSIVAQLFFMGTAGWDMPIQNIKPIAVAPMNMLQAEIYEYAFALFGAIGFAGIVMLISAAVKNNVPALLLSLAVVYGPMMFSGYLPYGLQRALDLIPLVGSSTDIFRTNTFHILGRFIWSPNLLITVPVLIGILCMPLAVKGWSRRMKA
;
A
#
# COMPACT_ATOMS: atom_id res chain seq x y z
N MET A 1 30.74 6.53 -15.88
CA MET A 1 29.53 6.26 -16.68
C MET A 1 29.62 4.96 -17.48
N GLU A 2 30.69 4.72 -18.24
CA GLU A 2 30.83 3.48 -19.03
C GLU A 2 30.71 2.19 -18.19
N LEU A 3 31.38 2.13 -17.03
CA LEU A 3 31.32 0.97 -16.12
C LEU A 3 29.91 0.69 -15.58
N PHE A 4 29.13 1.74 -15.29
CA PHE A 4 27.74 1.60 -14.88
C PHE A 4 26.92 0.95 -16.01
N TRP A 5 27.04 1.45 -17.24
CA TRP A 5 26.34 0.87 -18.39
C TRP A 5 26.71 -0.59 -18.65
N MET A 6 27.98 -0.97 -18.43
CA MET A 6 28.42 -2.36 -18.56
C MET A 6 27.79 -3.26 -17.50
N GLU A 7 27.80 -2.87 -16.22
CA GLU A 7 27.17 -3.65 -15.14
C GLU A 7 25.64 -3.72 -15.31
N HIS A 8 25.02 -2.61 -15.70
CA HIS A 8 23.58 -2.55 -15.97
C HIS A 8 23.18 -3.46 -17.14
N LYS A 9 23.93 -3.42 -18.24
CA LYS A 9 23.76 -4.34 -19.37
C LYS A 9 24.04 -5.80 -18.98
N LYS A 10 25.01 -6.06 -18.10
CA LYS A 10 25.31 -7.39 -17.56
C LYS A 10 24.11 -7.93 -16.78
N LEU A 11 23.47 -7.11 -15.94
CA LEU A 11 22.28 -7.50 -15.18
C LEU A 11 21.12 -7.90 -16.12
N TRP A 12 20.75 -7.01 -17.05
CA TRP A 12 19.64 -7.23 -17.98
C TRP A 12 19.87 -8.37 -19.00
N ARG A 13 21.13 -8.76 -19.25
CA ARG A 13 21.43 -9.92 -20.11
C ARG A 13 21.10 -11.25 -19.45
N LYS A 14 21.01 -11.32 -18.12
CA LYS A 14 20.70 -12.57 -17.41
C LYS A 14 19.27 -13.01 -17.72
N ARG A 15 19.10 -14.29 -18.11
CA ARG A 15 17.78 -14.88 -18.41
C ARG A 15 16.82 -14.76 -17.23
N ILE A 16 17.31 -15.01 -16.01
CA ILE A 16 16.50 -14.92 -14.80
C ILE A 16 15.90 -13.52 -14.60
N VAL A 17 16.66 -12.45 -14.88
CA VAL A 17 16.18 -11.06 -14.74
C VAL A 17 15.04 -10.80 -15.71
N LYS A 18 15.19 -11.20 -16.98
CA LYS A 18 14.14 -11.01 -18.00
C LYS A 18 12.86 -11.77 -17.65
N ILE A 19 13.00 -13.02 -17.20
CA ILE A 19 11.86 -13.86 -16.81
C ILE A 19 11.17 -13.26 -15.57
N SER A 20 11.94 -12.86 -14.55
CA SER A 20 11.42 -12.24 -13.34
C SER A 20 10.67 -10.94 -13.63
N VAL A 21 11.23 -10.06 -14.46
CA VAL A 21 10.56 -8.81 -14.87
C VAL A 21 9.28 -9.10 -15.64
N LEU A 22 9.32 -10.05 -16.60
CA LEU A 22 8.13 -10.44 -17.36
C LEU A 22 7.05 -11.02 -16.46
N LEU A 23 7.38 -11.93 -15.55
CA LEU A 23 6.41 -12.51 -14.62
C LEU A 23 5.82 -11.47 -13.68
N CYS A 24 6.65 -10.55 -13.16
CA CYS A 24 6.19 -9.45 -12.32
C CYS A 24 5.23 -8.54 -13.07
N PHE A 25 5.59 -8.13 -14.29
CA PHE A 25 4.73 -7.31 -15.15
C PHE A 25 3.42 -8.00 -15.51
N VAL A 26 3.47 -9.26 -15.93
CA VAL A 26 2.28 -10.05 -16.25
C VAL A 26 1.39 -10.21 -15.03
N TYR A 27 1.97 -10.47 -13.86
CA TYR A 27 1.21 -10.56 -12.61
C TYR A 27 0.49 -9.25 -12.28
N THR A 28 1.19 -8.12 -12.33
CA THR A 28 0.59 -6.81 -12.04
C THR A 28 -0.47 -6.41 -13.06
N VAL A 29 -0.25 -6.62 -14.36
CA VAL A 29 -1.23 -6.26 -15.39
C VAL A 29 -2.45 -7.17 -15.37
N ILE A 30 -2.25 -8.50 -15.26
CA ILE A 30 -3.34 -9.46 -15.31
C ILE A 30 -4.07 -9.52 -13.97
N PHE A 31 -3.36 -9.85 -12.88
CA PHE A 31 -4.00 -10.01 -11.57
C PHE A 31 -4.32 -8.65 -10.97
N GLY A 32 -3.32 -7.77 -10.84
CA GLY A 32 -3.50 -6.46 -10.21
C GLY A 32 -4.38 -5.49 -11.00
N GLY A 33 -4.41 -5.61 -12.33
CA GLY A 33 -5.22 -4.78 -13.22
C GLY A 33 -6.51 -5.48 -13.65
N ILE A 34 -6.42 -6.29 -14.71
CA ILE A 34 -7.59 -6.81 -15.42
C ILE A 34 -8.50 -7.63 -14.51
N LEU A 35 -7.99 -8.65 -13.82
CA LEU A 35 -8.80 -9.54 -12.98
C LEU A 35 -9.33 -8.82 -11.74
N SER A 36 -8.52 -7.98 -11.10
CA SER A 36 -8.98 -7.14 -9.99
C SER A 36 -10.17 -6.28 -10.39
N PHE A 37 -10.08 -5.53 -11.49
CA PHE A 37 -11.15 -4.61 -11.88
C PHE A 37 -12.34 -5.27 -12.57
N GLN A 38 -12.14 -6.34 -13.35
CA GLN A 38 -13.23 -6.98 -14.07
C GLN A 38 -13.97 -8.05 -13.29
N TRP A 39 -13.30 -8.69 -12.32
CA TRP A 39 -13.78 -9.93 -11.74
C TRP A 39 -13.77 -9.94 -10.20
N PHE A 40 -12.60 -9.87 -9.58
CA PHE A 40 -12.49 -10.05 -8.12
C PHE A 40 -13.05 -8.86 -7.33
N GLY A 41 -12.83 -7.64 -7.82
CA GLY A 41 -13.18 -6.42 -7.10
C GLY A 41 -14.58 -5.89 -7.43
N PHE A 42 -14.96 -5.91 -8.71
CA PHE A 42 -16.18 -5.24 -9.20
C PHE A 42 -17.03 -6.07 -10.16
N GLY A 43 -16.72 -7.36 -10.38
CA GLY A 43 -17.58 -8.21 -11.20
C GLY A 43 -18.91 -8.49 -10.50
N SER A 44 -20.04 -8.38 -11.20
CA SER A 44 -21.37 -8.69 -10.63
C SER A 44 -21.45 -10.14 -10.19
N SER A 45 -22.22 -10.48 -9.16
CA SER A 45 -22.37 -11.85 -8.68
C SER A 45 -23.77 -12.40 -8.97
N ASP A 46 -23.84 -13.42 -9.83
CA ASP A 46 -25.08 -14.19 -10.03
C ASP A 46 -25.23 -15.33 -9.00
N ASP A 47 -24.16 -15.64 -8.26
CA ASP A 47 -24.09 -16.71 -7.28
C ASP A 47 -23.19 -16.34 -6.09
N TYR A 48 -23.84 -15.96 -4.98
CA TYR A 48 -23.19 -15.62 -3.72
C TYR A 48 -22.65 -16.83 -2.93
N THR A 49 -22.79 -18.06 -3.46
CA THR A 49 -22.36 -19.29 -2.77
C THR A 49 -21.00 -19.81 -3.25
N SER A 50 -20.49 -19.33 -4.38
CA SER A 50 -19.20 -19.77 -4.93
C SER A 50 -18.15 -18.66 -4.92
N ALA A 51 -16.91 -19.02 -4.55
CA ALA A 51 -15.78 -18.08 -4.50
C ALA A 51 -15.33 -17.54 -5.87
N PHE A 52 -15.93 -18.04 -6.96
CA PHE A 52 -15.68 -17.65 -8.34
C PHE A 52 -16.97 -17.31 -9.10
N GLY A 53 -18.06 -17.03 -8.39
CA GLY A 53 -19.39 -16.73 -8.95
C GLY A 53 -19.53 -15.35 -9.59
N ASN A 54 -18.48 -14.52 -9.51
CA ASN A 54 -18.49 -13.19 -10.12
C ASN A 54 -18.38 -13.29 -11.65
N ASN A 55 -19.03 -12.37 -12.34
CA ASN A 55 -18.97 -12.17 -13.76
C ASN A 55 -17.75 -11.31 -14.15
N PHE A 56 -17.39 -11.36 -15.42
CA PHE A 56 -16.30 -10.56 -15.99
C PHE A 56 -16.86 -9.28 -16.63
N ASP A 57 -17.54 -8.46 -15.81
CA ASP A 57 -18.26 -7.26 -16.26
C ASP A 57 -18.01 -6.03 -15.39
N GLY A 58 -17.00 -6.06 -14.52
CA GLY A 58 -16.74 -4.98 -13.57
C GLY A 58 -16.48 -3.59 -14.18
N TYR A 59 -16.17 -3.49 -15.49
CA TYR A 59 -16.11 -2.18 -16.16
C TYR A 59 -17.48 -1.51 -16.17
N THR A 60 -18.53 -2.28 -16.43
CA THR A 60 -19.91 -1.78 -16.46
C THR A 60 -20.38 -1.42 -15.06
N VAL A 61 -20.15 -2.30 -14.08
CA VAL A 61 -20.45 -2.04 -12.66
C VAL A 61 -19.78 -0.76 -12.18
N ILE A 62 -18.47 -0.58 -12.43
CA ILE A 62 -17.76 0.66 -12.05
C ILE A 62 -18.41 1.91 -12.66
N ARG A 63 -18.82 1.86 -13.93
CA ARG A 63 -19.45 3.01 -14.60
C ARG A 63 -20.84 3.29 -14.05
N ASP A 64 -21.61 2.24 -13.80
CA ASP A 64 -22.96 2.35 -13.23
C ASP A 64 -22.90 2.85 -11.79
N SER A 65 -21.94 2.39 -10.97
CA SER A 65 -21.68 2.91 -9.62
C SER A 65 -21.28 4.38 -9.62
N GLN A 66 -20.40 4.78 -10.55
CA GLN A 66 -20.02 6.19 -10.71
C GLN A 66 -21.25 7.03 -11.06
N GLN A 67 -22.07 6.59 -12.00
CA GLN A 67 -23.29 7.28 -12.40
C GLN A 67 -24.33 7.35 -11.28
N TYR A 68 -24.51 6.25 -10.54
CA TYR A 68 -25.33 6.21 -9.33
C TYR A 68 -24.86 7.24 -8.31
N SER A 69 -23.56 7.33 -8.03
CA SER A 69 -23.04 8.29 -7.05
C SER A 69 -23.33 9.77 -7.39
N LEU A 70 -23.52 10.10 -8.68
CA LEU A 70 -23.85 11.46 -9.12
C LEU A 70 -25.27 11.90 -8.76
N SER A 71 -26.18 10.97 -8.41
CA SER A 71 -27.52 11.34 -7.95
C SER A 71 -27.53 11.91 -6.53
N PHE A 72 -26.42 11.79 -5.80
CA PHE A 72 -26.24 12.32 -4.45
C PHE A 72 -25.51 13.66 -4.55
N GLY A 73 -25.95 14.66 -3.78
CA GLY A 73 -25.66 16.10 -3.97
C GLY A 73 -24.21 16.57 -3.78
N GLY A 74 -23.21 15.71 -4.02
CA GLY A 74 -21.78 16.03 -4.01
C GLY A 74 -21.17 16.30 -2.64
N GLU A 75 -22.00 16.56 -1.62
CA GLU A 75 -21.61 16.73 -0.22
C GLU A 75 -22.29 15.67 0.66
N LEU A 76 -21.53 15.14 1.61
CA LEU A 76 -22.00 14.18 2.60
C LEU A 76 -22.63 14.94 3.77
N THR A 77 -23.94 15.10 3.74
CA THR A 77 -24.73 15.62 4.88
C THR A 77 -25.52 14.48 5.53
N ASP A 78 -26.19 14.79 6.63
CA ASP A 78 -27.13 13.85 7.25
C ASP A 78 -28.21 13.43 6.23
N GLU A 79 -28.77 14.37 5.46
CA GLU A 79 -29.77 14.10 4.42
C GLU A 79 -29.21 13.21 3.32
N THR A 80 -27.98 13.45 2.85
CA THR A 80 -27.33 12.60 1.85
C THR A 80 -27.14 11.18 2.38
N LEU A 81 -26.67 11.01 3.62
CA LEU A 81 -26.52 9.69 4.25
C LEU A 81 -27.88 8.98 4.39
N GLN A 82 -28.90 9.70 4.81
CA GLN A 82 -30.27 9.20 4.91
C GLN A 82 -30.81 8.74 3.57
N GLN A 83 -30.55 9.50 2.50
CA GLN A 83 -30.95 9.15 1.15
C GLN A 83 -30.21 7.89 0.66
N LEU A 84 -28.90 7.79 0.88
CA LEU A 84 -28.11 6.60 0.52
C LEU A 84 -28.66 5.33 1.18
N VAL A 85 -28.95 5.38 2.48
CA VAL A 85 -29.48 4.23 3.22
C VAL A 85 -30.91 3.92 2.80
N SER A 86 -31.77 4.93 2.62
CA SER A 86 -33.16 4.75 2.20
C SER A 86 -33.26 4.14 0.80
N ASP A 87 -32.39 4.55 -0.11
CA ASP A 87 -32.38 4.06 -1.49
C ASP A 87 -31.90 2.62 -1.55
N TYR A 88 -30.84 2.28 -0.81
CA TYR A 88 -30.38 0.89 -0.63
C TYR A 88 -31.52 0.00 -0.08
N GLN A 89 -32.19 0.41 0.99
CA GLN A 89 -33.28 -0.37 1.59
C GLN A 89 -34.45 -0.56 0.62
N ARG A 90 -34.75 0.45 -0.20
CA ARG A 90 -35.77 0.37 -1.24
C ARG A 90 -35.39 -0.67 -2.30
N MET A 91 -34.17 -0.61 -2.82
CA MET A 91 -33.65 -1.57 -3.80
C MET A 91 -33.66 -3.00 -3.24
N GLU A 92 -33.23 -3.19 -2.00
CA GLU A 92 -33.27 -4.50 -1.33
C GLU A 92 -34.71 -5.02 -1.19
N SER A 93 -35.65 -4.18 -0.76
CA SER A 93 -37.06 -4.56 -0.62
C SER A 93 -37.72 -4.93 -1.94
N ALA A 94 -37.24 -4.37 -3.05
CA ALA A 94 -37.70 -4.64 -4.40
C ALA A 94 -36.99 -5.84 -5.06
N GLY A 95 -36.01 -6.46 -4.39
CA GLY A 95 -35.23 -7.58 -4.94
C GLY A 95 -34.31 -7.17 -6.10
N MET A 96 -33.82 -5.94 -6.08
CA MET A 96 -33.00 -5.35 -7.16
C MET A 96 -31.52 -5.63 -6.93
N ASP A 97 -31.15 -6.91 -6.81
CA ASP A 97 -29.80 -7.34 -6.40
C ASP A 97 -28.68 -6.73 -7.26
N ARG A 98 -28.89 -6.65 -8.58
CA ARG A 98 -27.93 -6.05 -9.51
C ARG A 98 -27.71 -4.55 -9.30
N GLU A 99 -28.73 -3.83 -8.85
CA GLU A 99 -28.59 -2.38 -8.57
C GLU A 99 -27.91 -2.15 -7.23
N LEU A 100 -28.08 -3.06 -6.26
CA LEU A 100 -27.37 -2.99 -4.98
C LEU A 100 -25.86 -3.06 -5.16
N GLU A 101 -25.37 -3.83 -6.15
CA GLU A 101 -23.95 -3.91 -6.49
C GLU A 101 -23.37 -2.56 -6.94
N ASN A 102 -24.21 -1.67 -7.49
CA ASN A 102 -23.77 -0.36 -7.93
C ASN A 102 -23.60 0.62 -6.75
N THR A 103 -24.10 0.28 -5.57
CA THR A 103 -24.09 1.16 -4.39
C THR A 103 -22.79 1.01 -3.59
N ASP A 104 -22.33 2.07 -2.91
CA ASP A 104 -21.20 2.01 -1.96
C ASP A 104 -21.60 1.34 -0.62
N TRP A 105 -22.46 0.31 -0.64
CA TRP A 105 -23.10 -0.22 0.56
C TRP A 105 -22.11 -0.74 1.60
N GLN A 106 -20.97 -1.29 1.17
CA GLN A 106 -19.92 -1.79 2.07
C GLN A 106 -19.32 -0.64 2.87
N THR A 107 -18.95 0.44 2.16
CA THR A 107 -18.41 1.66 2.75
C THR A 107 -19.44 2.35 3.64
N VAL A 108 -20.67 2.53 3.17
CA VAL A 108 -21.76 3.15 3.97
C VAL A 108 -22.07 2.33 5.22
N ASN A 109 -22.16 1.00 5.11
CA ASN A 109 -22.39 0.12 6.26
C ASN A 109 -21.23 0.18 7.28
N SER A 110 -19.99 0.34 6.82
CA SER A 110 -18.84 0.57 7.69
C SER A 110 -18.98 1.88 8.49
N TRP A 111 -19.44 2.96 7.84
CA TRP A 111 -19.72 4.23 8.53
C TRP A 111 -20.80 4.08 9.59
N LEU A 112 -21.90 3.39 9.26
CA LEU A 112 -23.00 3.13 10.18
C LEU A 112 -22.52 2.40 11.44
N GLY A 113 -21.75 1.33 11.27
CA GLY A 113 -21.20 0.56 12.39
C GLY A 113 -20.21 1.35 13.25
N MET A 114 -19.50 2.32 12.66
CA MET A 114 -18.49 3.13 13.34
C MET A 114 -19.09 4.35 14.05
N LEU A 115 -20.09 5.01 13.47
CA LEU A 115 -20.60 6.31 13.93
C LEU A 115 -21.95 6.22 14.66
N TYR A 116 -22.67 5.11 14.48
CA TYR A 116 -23.99 4.89 15.08
C TYR A 116 -24.05 3.53 15.80
N PRO A 117 -23.08 3.19 16.67
CA PRO A 117 -23.02 1.87 17.31
C PRO A 117 -24.27 1.55 18.14
N GLU A 118 -24.97 2.56 18.65
CA GLU A 118 -26.20 2.43 19.44
C GLU A 118 -27.43 2.00 18.61
N LEU A 119 -27.36 2.13 17.29
CA LEU A 119 -28.42 1.70 16.37
C LEU A 119 -28.25 0.25 15.91
N ARG A 120 -27.12 -0.38 16.24
CA ARG A 120 -26.83 -1.76 15.87
C ARG A 120 -27.70 -2.72 16.68
N ASP A 121 -28.36 -3.65 15.99
CA ASP A 121 -29.08 -4.77 16.59
C ASP A 121 -28.19 -6.05 16.58
N PRO A 122 -27.66 -6.50 17.74
CA PRO A 122 -26.84 -7.71 17.82
C PRO A 122 -27.60 -9.00 17.47
N GLY A 123 -28.94 -8.99 17.55
CA GLY A 123 -29.78 -10.14 17.24
C GLY A 123 -30.11 -10.27 15.76
N ASN A 124 -29.80 -9.26 14.94
CA ASN A 124 -30.06 -9.26 13.51
C ASN A 124 -28.84 -9.76 12.73
N TYR A 125 -29.05 -10.75 11.86
CA TYR A 125 -27.99 -11.31 11.02
C TYR A 125 -27.67 -10.45 9.80
N LYS A 126 -28.57 -9.51 9.42
CA LYS A 126 -28.37 -8.60 8.30
C LYS A 126 -27.37 -7.49 8.65
N THR A 127 -26.80 -6.88 7.61
CA THR A 127 -25.98 -5.67 7.75
C THR A 127 -26.83 -4.50 8.22
N MET A 128 -26.20 -3.54 8.89
CA MET A 128 -26.89 -2.42 9.54
C MET A 128 -27.65 -1.54 8.54
N ILE A 129 -27.09 -1.38 7.34
CA ILE A 129 -27.72 -0.64 6.24
C ILE A 129 -29.10 -1.19 5.86
N CYS A 130 -29.37 -2.49 6.06
CA CYS A 130 -30.64 -3.12 5.69
C CYS A 130 -31.83 -2.75 6.60
N TYR A 131 -31.59 -2.28 7.83
CA TYR A 131 -32.66 -2.14 8.82
C TYR A 131 -32.63 -0.85 9.64
N VAL A 132 -31.52 -0.11 9.62
CA VAL A 132 -31.44 1.13 10.41
C VAL A 132 -32.47 2.13 9.90
N ASP A 133 -33.18 2.79 10.82
CA ASP A 133 -34.10 3.87 10.48
C ASP A 133 -33.30 5.09 9.98
N PRO A 134 -33.45 5.49 8.70
CA PRO A 134 -32.72 6.62 8.14
C PRO A 134 -32.93 7.89 8.95
N SER A 135 -34.13 8.16 9.47
CA SER A 135 -34.41 9.40 10.22
C SER A 135 -33.56 9.58 11.48
N ARG A 136 -32.95 8.50 12.00
CA ARG A 136 -32.04 8.51 13.14
C ARG A 136 -30.59 8.82 12.77
N LEU A 137 -30.24 8.79 11.48
CA LEU A 137 -28.90 9.07 10.95
C LEU A 137 -28.67 10.58 10.91
N THR A 138 -28.42 11.15 12.08
CA THR A 138 -28.22 12.59 12.30
C THR A 138 -26.93 12.87 13.05
N GLY A 139 -26.38 14.07 12.88
CA GLY A 139 -25.17 14.54 13.56
C GLY A 139 -23.90 13.86 13.05
N PHE A 140 -23.79 13.55 11.76
CA PHE A 140 -22.65 12.79 11.20
C PHE A 140 -21.28 13.32 11.65
N TYR A 141 -21.05 14.63 11.52
CA TYR A 141 -19.77 15.25 11.86
C TYR A 141 -19.52 15.32 13.38
N GLU A 142 -20.56 15.53 14.18
CA GLU A 142 -20.45 15.54 15.65
C GLU A 142 -20.11 14.15 16.17
N ARG A 143 -20.79 13.12 15.66
CA ARG A 143 -20.53 11.71 15.97
C ARG A 143 -19.15 11.28 15.54
N ARG A 144 -18.70 11.72 14.36
CA ARG A 144 -17.33 11.49 13.91
C ARG A 144 -16.31 12.10 14.87
N GLN A 145 -16.54 13.33 15.34
CA GLN A 145 -15.66 13.96 16.32
C GLN A 145 -15.61 13.17 17.63
N GLN A 146 -16.77 12.74 18.15
CA GLN A 146 -16.85 11.88 19.34
C GLN A 146 -16.11 10.56 19.15
N ALA A 147 -16.29 9.89 18.01
CA ALA A 147 -15.63 8.63 17.69
C ALA A 147 -14.10 8.79 17.60
N ILE A 148 -13.60 9.91 17.06
CA ILE A 148 -12.17 10.23 17.10
C ILE A 148 -11.71 10.41 18.54
N ASP A 149 -12.40 11.22 19.33
CA ASP A 149 -12.04 11.49 20.72
C ASP A 149 -11.98 10.21 21.58
N GLU A 150 -12.98 9.35 21.47
CA GLU A 150 -13.05 8.05 22.14
C GLU A 150 -11.92 7.13 21.65
N PHE A 151 -11.69 7.04 20.34
CA PHE A 151 -10.63 6.20 19.79
C PHE A 151 -9.24 6.60 20.27
N LEU A 152 -8.95 7.91 20.32
CA LEU A 152 -7.67 8.43 20.82
C LEU A 152 -7.48 8.09 22.31
N GLU A 153 -8.53 8.24 23.12
CA GLU A 153 -8.48 7.93 24.55
C GLU A 153 -8.28 6.43 24.83
N VAL A 154 -9.05 5.57 24.16
CA VAL A 154 -8.93 4.11 24.29
C VAL A 154 -7.57 3.62 23.78
N SER A 155 -7.01 4.28 22.77
CA SER A 155 -5.67 3.98 22.25
C SER A 155 -4.52 4.48 23.14
N GLY A 156 -4.82 5.13 24.26
CA GLY A 156 -3.84 5.69 25.20
C GLY A 156 -3.14 6.96 24.69
N GLN A 157 -3.61 7.55 23.59
CA GLN A 157 -3.07 8.76 22.99
C GLN A 157 -3.61 9.96 23.76
N THR A 158 -2.85 10.41 24.77
CA THR A 158 -3.29 11.42 25.74
C THR A 158 -2.38 12.66 25.74
N GLY A 159 -2.88 13.76 26.30
CA GLY A 159 -2.12 14.99 26.45
C GLY A 159 -1.66 15.60 25.12
N ALA A 160 -0.36 15.82 24.99
CA ALA A 160 0.23 16.50 23.83
C ALA A 160 0.13 15.68 22.52
N GLU A 161 0.08 14.34 22.58
CA GLU A 161 -0.12 13.49 21.40
C GLU A 161 -1.54 13.67 20.83
N LYS A 162 -2.54 13.69 21.72
CA LYS A 162 -3.94 13.93 21.37
C LYS A 162 -4.11 15.28 20.66
N GLU A 163 -3.54 16.35 21.22
CA GLU A 163 -3.62 17.68 20.61
C GLU A 163 -2.91 17.75 19.24
N TYR A 164 -1.78 17.05 19.05
CA TYR A 164 -1.12 16.97 17.74
C TYR A 164 -2.04 16.35 16.68
N LEU A 165 -2.74 15.26 17.01
CA LEU A 165 -3.67 14.59 16.10
C LEU A 165 -4.93 15.44 15.86
N HIS A 166 -5.44 16.14 16.87
CA HIS A 166 -6.53 17.10 16.69
C HIS A 166 -6.14 18.27 15.79
N GLN A 167 -4.90 18.75 15.85
CA GLN A 167 -4.43 19.81 14.94
C GLN A 167 -4.38 19.33 13.48
N MET A 168 -4.13 18.05 13.23
CA MET A 168 -4.26 17.46 11.88
C MET A 168 -5.73 17.40 11.46
N GLU A 169 -6.59 16.90 12.35
CA GLU A 169 -8.03 16.78 12.12
C GLU A 169 -8.70 18.14 11.84
N ARG A 170 -8.30 19.22 12.51
CA ARG A 170 -8.82 20.57 12.25
C ARG A 170 -8.55 21.09 10.82
N LYS A 171 -7.60 20.47 10.11
CA LYS A 171 -7.29 20.81 8.71
C LYS A 171 -8.10 20.01 7.70
N VAL A 172 -8.88 19.02 8.14
CA VAL A 172 -9.77 18.24 7.27
C VAL A 172 -10.94 19.14 6.87
N GLU A 173 -11.10 19.35 5.57
CA GLU A 173 -12.18 20.15 5.00
C GLU A 173 -13.55 19.49 5.22
N LYS A 174 -14.55 20.27 5.63
CA LYS A 174 -15.92 19.83 5.95
C LYS A 174 -16.92 20.82 5.34
N PRO A 175 -18.08 20.36 4.83
CA PRO A 175 -18.51 18.97 4.72
C PRO A 175 -17.66 18.17 3.72
N PHE A 176 -17.59 16.85 3.90
CA PHE A 176 -16.91 15.95 2.98
C PHE A 176 -17.61 15.96 1.65
N ARG A 177 -16.86 16.18 0.58
CA ARG A 177 -17.36 15.91 -0.75
C ARG A 177 -17.50 14.40 -0.94
N TYR A 178 -18.55 13.97 -1.64
CA TYR A 178 -18.87 12.57 -1.85
C TYR A 178 -19.18 12.27 -3.32
N THR A 179 -18.63 11.14 -3.76
CA THR A 179 -18.89 10.45 -5.03
C THR A 179 -18.52 8.98 -4.79
N TRP A 180 -18.57 8.14 -5.82
CA TRP A 180 -18.21 6.74 -5.74
C TRP A 180 -16.81 6.54 -5.15
N VAL A 181 -16.73 5.83 -4.01
CA VAL A 181 -15.50 5.69 -3.20
C VAL A 181 -14.99 4.25 -3.12
N GLU A 182 -15.80 3.24 -3.45
CA GLU A 182 -15.41 1.83 -3.34
C GLU A 182 -14.17 1.49 -4.19
N GLY A 183 -14.07 2.06 -5.38
CA GLY A 183 -12.88 1.97 -6.24
C GLY A 183 -11.59 2.39 -5.53
N TRP A 184 -11.64 3.53 -4.84
CA TRP A 184 -10.50 4.07 -4.09
C TRP A 184 -10.22 3.28 -2.81
N SER A 185 -11.27 2.76 -2.17
CA SER A 185 -11.17 1.85 -1.02
C SER A 185 -10.36 0.60 -1.37
N GLN A 186 -10.66 -0.05 -2.50
CA GLN A 186 -9.89 -1.21 -2.95
C GLN A 186 -8.46 -0.83 -3.38
N LEU A 187 -8.30 0.29 -4.10
CA LEU A 187 -6.99 0.71 -4.58
C LEU A 187 -6.01 1.02 -3.43
N LEU A 188 -6.46 1.83 -2.47
CA LEU A 188 -5.67 2.25 -1.30
C LEU A 188 -5.64 1.20 -0.19
N GLY A 189 -6.63 0.32 -0.14
CA GLY A 189 -6.74 -0.72 0.90
C GLY A 189 -5.92 -1.97 0.62
N SER A 190 -5.77 -2.36 -0.65
CA SER A 190 -5.15 -3.64 -1.02
C SER A 190 -4.21 -3.56 -2.22
N MET A 191 -4.63 -2.98 -3.35
CA MET A 191 -3.89 -3.13 -4.61
C MET A 191 -2.48 -2.51 -4.58
N VAL A 192 -2.35 -1.26 -4.13
CA VAL A 192 -1.05 -0.59 -4.07
C VAL A 192 -0.25 -1.06 -2.85
N ALA A 193 -0.94 -1.36 -1.74
CA ALA A 193 -0.33 -1.88 -0.52
C ALA A 193 0.43 -3.20 -0.75
N ASP A 194 -0.14 -4.12 -1.55
CA ASP A 194 0.46 -5.44 -1.83
C ASP A 194 1.62 -5.38 -2.83
N MET A 195 1.76 -4.30 -3.61
CA MET A 195 2.84 -4.11 -4.57
C MET A 195 4.22 -4.19 -3.90
N GLY A 196 4.35 -3.67 -2.67
CA GLY A 196 5.61 -3.70 -1.91
C GLY A 196 6.12 -5.12 -1.64
N ALA A 197 5.23 -6.03 -1.25
CA ALA A 197 5.58 -7.42 -0.97
C ALA A 197 6.03 -8.15 -2.25
N VAL A 198 5.32 -7.94 -3.37
CA VAL A 198 5.68 -8.50 -4.67
C VAL A 198 7.06 -7.99 -5.11
N MET A 199 7.30 -6.68 -4.96
CA MET A 199 8.60 -6.08 -5.26
C MET A 199 9.74 -6.68 -4.42
N ALA A 200 9.51 -6.93 -3.12
CA ALA A 200 10.51 -7.53 -2.25
C ALA A 200 10.99 -8.89 -2.79
N LEU A 201 10.08 -9.75 -3.22
CA LEU A 201 10.40 -11.06 -3.81
C LEU A 201 11.32 -10.91 -5.02
N PHE A 202 10.93 -10.09 -6.00
CA PHE A 202 11.67 -9.96 -7.26
C PHE A 202 13.01 -9.24 -7.08
N LEU A 203 13.07 -8.20 -6.25
CA LEU A 203 14.32 -7.53 -5.91
C LEU A 203 15.30 -8.48 -5.22
N ALA A 204 14.82 -9.31 -4.30
CA ALA A 204 15.65 -10.32 -3.65
C ALA A 204 16.22 -11.30 -4.68
N VAL A 205 15.41 -11.82 -5.60
CA VAL A 205 15.87 -12.75 -6.66
C VAL A 205 16.93 -12.12 -7.57
N ILE A 206 16.73 -10.86 -7.96
CA ILE A 206 17.55 -10.20 -9.00
C ILE A 206 18.83 -9.60 -8.43
N LEU A 207 18.77 -9.02 -7.23
CA LEU A 207 19.91 -8.33 -6.61
C LEU A 207 20.78 -9.26 -5.74
N SER A 208 20.25 -10.39 -5.27
CA SER A 208 21.05 -11.36 -4.48
C SER A 208 22.31 -11.87 -5.21
N PRO A 209 22.32 -12.12 -6.52
CA PRO A 209 23.52 -12.51 -7.26
C PRO A 209 24.46 -11.35 -7.62
N LEU A 210 24.13 -10.10 -7.27
CA LEU A 210 24.84 -8.92 -7.79
C LEU A 210 26.30 -8.86 -7.30
N PHE A 211 26.52 -9.17 -6.02
CA PHE A 211 27.85 -9.34 -5.43
C PHE A 211 28.18 -10.81 -5.21
N ALA A 212 27.27 -11.59 -4.60
CA ALA A 212 27.48 -13.01 -4.32
C ALA A 212 27.78 -13.85 -5.58
N GLY A 213 27.29 -13.43 -6.74
CA GLY A 213 27.54 -14.12 -8.01
C GLY A 213 29.02 -14.09 -8.43
N GLU A 214 29.75 -13.01 -8.13
CA GLU A 214 31.18 -12.93 -8.48
C GLU A 214 32.02 -13.97 -7.71
N TRP A 215 31.55 -14.33 -6.51
CA TRP A 215 32.17 -15.34 -5.65
C TRP A 215 31.83 -16.73 -6.15
N HIS A 216 30.55 -16.96 -6.45
CA HIS A 216 30.06 -18.21 -6.98
C HIS A 216 30.74 -18.57 -8.31
N ASP A 217 30.93 -17.58 -9.18
CA ASP A 217 31.54 -17.74 -10.51
C ASP A 217 33.08 -17.66 -10.47
N ASN A 218 33.71 -17.52 -9.30
CA ASN A 218 35.16 -17.36 -9.11
C ASN A 218 35.79 -16.23 -9.94
N THR A 219 35.05 -15.15 -10.17
CA THR A 219 35.49 -13.99 -10.96
C THR A 219 36.14 -12.89 -10.12
N SER A 220 36.17 -13.04 -8.80
CA SER A 220 36.80 -12.10 -7.86
C SER A 220 38.26 -11.76 -8.21
N ALA A 221 39.07 -12.74 -8.62
CA ALA A 221 40.46 -12.52 -9.01
C ALA A 221 40.59 -11.65 -10.28
N LEU A 222 39.67 -11.81 -11.23
CA LEU A 222 39.60 -11.00 -12.45
C LEU A 222 39.24 -9.54 -12.14
N VAL A 223 38.37 -9.32 -11.15
CA VAL A 223 37.99 -7.96 -10.75
C VAL A 223 39.18 -7.19 -10.15
N LEU A 224 40.05 -7.86 -9.39
CA LEU A 224 41.25 -7.24 -8.78
C LEU A 224 42.29 -6.80 -9.82
N SER A 225 42.39 -7.50 -10.94
CA SER A 225 43.33 -7.17 -12.02
C SER A 225 42.77 -6.14 -13.02
N THR A 226 41.51 -5.71 -12.85
CA THR A 226 40.91 -4.70 -13.75
C THR A 226 41.41 -3.28 -13.48
N ARG A 227 41.54 -2.49 -14.55
CA ARG A 227 41.96 -1.07 -14.52
C ARG A 227 41.11 -0.20 -13.57
N ASN A 228 39.83 -0.52 -13.40
CA ASN A 228 38.92 0.25 -12.56
C ASN A 228 38.97 -0.12 -11.08
N GLY A 229 39.59 -1.26 -10.74
CA GLY A 229 39.70 -1.78 -9.39
C GLY A 229 38.34 -2.15 -8.76
N TRP A 230 38.40 -2.78 -7.59
CA TRP A 230 37.21 -3.29 -6.90
C TRP A 230 36.24 -2.18 -6.46
N GLY A 231 36.75 -1.02 -6.02
CA GLY A 231 35.92 0.05 -5.44
C GLY A 231 34.98 0.69 -6.46
N ARG A 232 35.47 0.98 -7.68
CA ARG A 232 34.63 1.55 -8.75
C ARG A 232 33.61 0.54 -9.27
N VAL A 233 33.97 -0.74 -9.33
CA VAL A 233 33.04 -1.82 -9.69
C VAL A 233 31.94 -1.95 -8.63
N ALA A 234 32.29 -1.87 -7.35
CA ALA A 234 31.32 -1.93 -6.25
C ALA A 234 30.30 -0.80 -6.35
N PHE A 235 30.78 0.42 -6.58
CA PHE A 235 29.93 1.58 -6.76
C PHE A 235 29.04 1.46 -8.00
N ALA A 236 29.58 0.99 -9.13
CA ALA A 236 28.80 0.75 -10.34
C ALA A 236 27.70 -0.31 -10.15
N LYS A 237 27.98 -1.37 -9.38
CA LYS A 237 26.98 -2.38 -8.99
C LYS A 237 25.87 -1.78 -8.13
N ILE A 238 26.21 -0.98 -7.13
CA ILE A 238 25.20 -0.31 -6.28
C ILE A 238 24.30 0.59 -7.13
N LEU A 239 24.88 1.43 -7.99
CA LEU A 239 24.09 2.25 -8.91
C LEU A 239 23.24 1.41 -9.85
N THR A 240 23.76 0.29 -10.35
CA THR A 240 23.01 -0.65 -11.19
C THR A 240 21.81 -1.24 -10.45
N GLY A 241 22.00 -1.65 -9.19
CA GLY A 241 20.92 -2.18 -8.36
C GLY A 241 19.84 -1.16 -8.08
N LEU A 242 20.23 0.09 -7.75
CA LEU A 242 19.28 1.18 -7.54
C LEU A 242 18.53 1.58 -8.81
N ALA A 243 19.23 1.71 -9.94
CA ALA A 243 18.61 2.01 -11.22
C ALA A 243 17.59 0.92 -11.59
N PHE A 244 17.96 -0.35 -11.45
CA PHE A 244 17.06 -1.48 -11.68
C PHE A 244 15.83 -1.44 -10.76
N THR A 245 16.00 -1.10 -9.47
CA THR A 245 14.87 -0.96 -8.54
C THR A 245 13.89 0.12 -8.99
N VAL A 246 14.40 1.29 -9.43
CA VAL A 246 13.56 2.39 -9.93
C VAL A 246 12.88 2.01 -11.24
N GLU A 247 13.58 1.35 -12.15
CA GLU A 247 13.01 0.86 -13.43
C GLU A 247 11.89 -0.15 -13.19
N LEU A 248 12.11 -1.12 -12.29
CA LEU A 248 11.09 -2.11 -11.93
C LEU A 248 9.89 -1.41 -11.28
N PHE A 249 10.12 -0.51 -10.32
CA PHE A 249 9.03 0.26 -9.72
C PHE A 249 8.22 1.03 -10.77
N ALA A 250 8.90 1.77 -11.65
CA ALA A 250 8.25 2.57 -12.68
C ALA A 250 7.42 1.71 -13.63
N LEU A 251 7.91 0.54 -14.02
CA LEU A 251 7.18 -0.42 -14.85
C LEU A 251 5.86 -0.84 -14.19
N LEU A 252 5.90 -1.20 -12.90
CA LEU A 252 4.72 -1.65 -12.15
C LEU A 252 3.75 -0.50 -11.87
N ALA A 253 4.26 0.63 -11.36
CA ALA A 253 3.45 1.80 -11.05
C ALA A 253 2.73 2.35 -12.29
N VAL A 254 3.43 2.48 -13.43
CA VAL A 254 2.82 2.93 -14.68
C VAL A 254 1.73 1.95 -15.14
N SER A 255 1.97 0.63 -15.04
CA SER A 255 0.94 -0.35 -15.41
C SER A 255 -0.30 -0.26 -14.53
N SER A 256 -0.14 -0.07 -13.22
CA SER A 256 -1.25 0.05 -12.27
C SER A 256 -2.05 1.34 -12.50
N ILE A 257 -1.36 2.47 -12.69
CA ILE A 257 -1.99 3.76 -13.00
C ILE A 257 -2.76 3.70 -14.32
N VAL A 258 -2.18 3.07 -15.37
CA VAL A 258 -2.87 2.90 -16.66
C VAL A 258 -4.13 2.05 -16.49
N ALA A 259 -4.07 0.96 -15.72
CA ALA A 259 -5.25 0.14 -15.45
C ALA A 259 -6.33 0.92 -14.68
N GLN A 260 -5.97 1.61 -13.60
CA GLN A 260 -6.88 2.46 -12.84
C GLN A 260 -7.54 3.52 -13.73
N LEU A 261 -6.76 4.25 -14.53
CA LEU A 261 -7.29 5.28 -15.43
C LEU A 261 -8.22 4.69 -16.50
N PHE A 262 -7.95 3.47 -16.97
CA PHE A 262 -8.79 2.78 -17.94
C PHE A 262 -10.15 2.39 -17.32
N PHE A 263 -10.13 1.75 -16.14
CA PHE A 263 -11.35 1.23 -15.50
C PHE A 263 -12.12 2.32 -14.76
N MET A 264 -11.47 2.99 -13.80
CA MET A 264 -12.10 4.00 -12.93
C MET A 264 -12.07 5.41 -13.53
N GLY A 265 -11.12 5.73 -14.40
CA GLY A 265 -10.89 7.11 -14.83
C GLY A 265 -10.40 7.99 -13.68
N THR A 266 -10.83 9.24 -13.65
CA THR A 266 -10.40 10.22 -12.63
C THR A 266 -11.49 10.54 -11.60
N ALA A 267 -12.64 9.85 -11.62
CA ALA A 267 -13.71 10.14 -10.67
C ALA A 267 -13.24 9.88 -9.22
N GLY A 268 -13.53 10.80 -8.30
CA GLY A 268 -13.22 10.64 -6.87
C GLY A 268 -11.81 11.03 -6.42
N TRP A 269 -10.93 11.49 -7.32
CA TRP A 269 -9.53 11.85 -6.99
C TRP A 269 -9.40 12.94 -5.91
N ASP A 270 -10.37 13.86 -5.85
CA ASP A 270 -10.42 15.01 -4.95
C ASP A 270 -11.26 14.76 -3.70
N MET A 271 -11.79 13.54 -3.51
CA MET A 271 -12.55 13.18 -2.32
C MET A 271 -11.63 13.01 -1.10
N PRO A 272 -12.10 13.36 0.10
CA PRO A 272 -11.35 13.14 1.34
C PRO A 272 -11.21 11.65 1.64
N ILE A 273 -10.05 11.23 2.16
CA ILE A 273 -9.80 9.83 2.55
C ILE A 273 -10.76 9.34 3.66
N GLN A 274 -11.39 10.28 4.37
CA GLN A 274 -12.38 10.02 5.40
C GLN A 274 -13.61 9.29 4.87
N ASN A 275 -13.89 9.37 3.56
CA ASN A 275 -14.95 8.57 2.95
C ASN A 275 -14.63 7.07 2.98
N ILE A 276 -13.35 6.66 2.94
CA ILE A 276 -12.97 5.25 3.11
C ILE A 276 -12.97 4.89 4.60
N LYS A 277 -12.37 5.76 5.44
CA LYS A 277 -12.32 5.56 6.89
C LYS A 277 -12.69 6.84 7.65
N PRO A 278 -13.92 6.94 8.20
CA PRO A 278 -14.41 8.17 8.80
C PRO A 278 -13.46 8.76 9.86
N ILE A 279 -12.95 7.94 10.78
CA ILE A 279 -12.09 8.43 11.87
C ILE A 279 -10.64 8.74 11.46
N ALA A 280 -10.28 8.68 10.17
CA ALA A 280 -8.96 9.12 9.72
C ALA A 280 -8.79 10.62 9.97
N VAL A 281 -7.68 11.00 10.59
CA VAL A 281 -7.37 12.41 10.94
C VAL A 281 -6.47 13.12 9.93
N ALA A 282 -6.01 12.39 8.90
CA ALA A 282 -5.06 12.93 7.95
C ALA A 282 -5.77 13.84 6.93
N PRO A 283 -5.36 15.11 6.78
CA PRO A 283 -6.00 16.07 5.88
C PRO A 283 -5.50 15.87 4.44
N MET A 284 -5.94 14.78 3.82
CA MET A 284 -5.55 14.41 2.46
C MET A 284 -6.75 13.92 1.65
N ASN A 285 -6.66 14.11 0.33
CA ASN A 285 -7.60 13.51 -0.62
C ASN A 285 -7.08 12.17 -1.17
N MET A 286 -7.91 11.48 -1.96
CA MET A 286 -7.56 10.16 -2.52
C MET A 286 -6.29 10.19 -3.37
N LEU A 287 -6.09 11.21 -4.21
CA LEU A 287 -4.90 11.33 -5.04
C LEU A 287 -3.62 11.53 -4.20
N GLN A 288 -3.68 12.35 -3.14
CA GLN A 288 -2.55 12.54 -2.23
C GLN A 288 -2.21 11.26 -1.47
N ALA A 289 -3.22 10.49 -1.06
CA ALA A 289 -3.04 9.17 -0.47
C ALA A 289 -2.36 8.21 -1.46
N GLU A 290 -2.85 8.14 -2.71
CA GLU A 290 -2.26 7.30 -3.77
C GLU A 290 -0.77 7.66 -4.01
N ILE A 291 -0.45 8.95 -4.12
CA ILE A 291 0.93 9.43 -4.27
C ILE A 291 1.78 8.98 -3.07
N TYR A 292 1.25 9.07 -1.85
CA TYR A 292 1.92 8.60 -0.66
C TYR A 292 2.20 7.09 -0.73
N GLU A 293 1.24 6.26 -1.16
CA GLU A 293 1.42 4.81 -1.23
C GLU A 293 2.49 4.41 -2.24
N TYR A 294 2.50 5.05 -3.42
CA TYR A 294 3.57 4.86 -4.41
C TYR A 294 4.92 5.34 -3.89
N ALA A 295 4.97 6.46 -3.16
CA ALA A 295 6.19 6.93 -2.53
C ALA A 295 6.69 5.93 -1.46
N PHE A 296 5.78 5.41 -0.62
CA PHE A 296 6.07 4.36 0.35
C PHE A 296 6.66 3.13 -0.31
N ALA A 297 6.04 2.63 -1.39
CA ALA A 297 6.54 1.47 -2.12
C ALA A 297 7.91 1.72 -2.77
N LEU A 298 8.12 2.89 -3.41
CA LEU A 298 9.40 3.24 -4.04
C LEU A 298 10.53 3.36 -3.01
N PHE A 299 10.31 4.13 -1.94
CA PHE A 299 11.33 4.39 -0.93
C PHE A 299 11.60 3.14 -0.07
N GLY A 300 10.56 2.35 0.22
CA GLY A 300 10.70 1.01 0.77
C GLY A 300 11.54 0.11 -0.14
N ALA A 301 11.29 0.10 -1.45
CA ALA A 301 12.04 -0.71 -2.41
C ALA A 301 13.51 -0.28 -2.53
N ILE A 302 13.81 1.01 -2.49
CA ILE A 302 15.18 1.54 -2.47
C ILE A 302 15.90 1.11 -1.18
N GLY A 303 15.24 1.24 -0.03
CA GLY A 303 15.76 0.79 1.26
C GLY A 303 16.07 -0.70 1.25
N PHE A 304 15.11 -1.50 0.77
CA PHE A 304 15.23 -2.94 0.67
C PHE A 304 16.35 -3.36 -0.30
N ALA A 305 16.46 -2.72 -1.47
CA ALA A 305 17.55 -2.97 -2.40
C ALA A 305 18.93 -2.76 -1.76
N GLY A 306 19.07 -1.74 -0.91
CA GLY A 306 20.28 -1.52 -0.09
C GLY A 306 20.59 -2.71 0.82
N ILE A 307 19.59 -3.24 1.52
CA ILE A 307 19.71 -4.43 2.38
C ILE A 307 20.11 -5.66 1.56
N VAL A 308 19.43 -5.93 0.45
CA VAL A 308 19.73 -7.09 -0.41
C VAL A 308 21.17 -7.04 -0.92
N MET A 309 21.64 -5.86 -1.34
CA MET A 309 23.02 -5.69 -1.80
C MET A 309 24.04 -5.86 -0.67
N LEU A 310 23.74 -5.41 0.56
CA LEU A 310 24.58 -5.65 1.73
C LEU A 310 24.68 -7.15 2.05
N ILE A 311 23.55 -7.85 2.07
CA ILE A 311 23.50 -9.30 2.27
C ILE A 311 24.28 -10.02 1.16
N SER A 312 24.05 -9.63 -0.10
CA SER A 312 24.77 -10.17 -1.26
C SER A 312 26.29 -9.99 -1.14
N ALA A 313 26.76 -8.84 -0.65
CA ALA A 313 28.18 -8.59 -0.41
C ALA A 313 28.76 -9.39 0.77
N ALA A 314 27.91 -9.79 1.73
CA ALA A 314 28.29 -10.51 2.94
C ALA A 314 28.23 -12.05 2.78
N VAL A 315 27.69 -12.58 1.67
CA VAL A 315 27.48 -14.02 1.46
C VAL A 315 28.22 -14.49 0.19
N LYS A 316 28.73 -15.74 0.18
CA LYS A 316 29.50 -16.29 -0.95
C LYS A 316 28.65 -16.92 -2.06
N ASN A 317 27.36 -17.16 -1.79
CA ASN A 317 26.46 -17.91 -2.64
C ASN A 317 25.14 -17.15 -2.83
N ASN A 318 24.52 -17.34 -4.00
CA ASN A 318 23.28 -16.64 -4.38
C ASN A 318 22.08 -17.09 -3.55
N VAL A 319 21.99 -18.39 -3.20
CA VAL A 319 20.82 -18.96 -2.51
C VAL A 319 20.68 -18.44 -1.07
N PRO A 320 21.71 -18.45 -0.20
CA PRO A 320 21.55 -17.89 1.14
C PRO A 320 21.37 -16.37 1.11
N ALA A 321 21.93 -15.67 0.12
CA ALA A 321 21.68 -14.24 -0.05
C ALA A 321 20.19 -13.95 -0.35
N LEU A 322 19.57 -14.78 -1.20
CA LEU A 322 18.13 -14.72 -1.47
C LEU A 322 17.30 -15.02 -0.23
N LEU A 323 17.55 -16.16 0.44
CA LEU A 323 16.76 -16.57 1.59
C LEU A 323 16.84 -15.57 2.75
N LEU A 324 18.03 -15.04 3.05
CA LEU A 324 18.21 -14.03 4.08
C LEU A 324 17.52 -12.71 3.71
N SER A 325 17.56 -12.32 2.43
CA SER A 325 16.88 -11.11 1.96
C SER A 325 15.36 -11.22 2.09
N LEU A 326 14.79 -12.37 1.74
CA LEU A 326 13.35 -12.62 1.91
C LEU A 326 12.96 -12.66 3.40
N ALA A 327 13.80 -13.25 4.25
CA ALA A 327 13.54 -13.31 5.69
C ALA A 327 13.48 -11.93 6.36
N VAL A 328 14.14 -10.90 5.81
CA VAL A 328 14.06 -9.51 6.32
C VAL A 328 12.64 -8.94 6.18
N VAL A 329 11.90 -9.31 5.15
CA VAL A 329 10.54 -8.79 4.90
C VAL A 329 9.49 -9.75 5.44
N TYR A 330 9.52 -10.99 4.97
CA TYR A 330 8.48 -11.98 5.32
C TYR A 330 8.63 -12.52 6.74
N GLY A 331 9.84 -12.49 7.32
CA GLY A 331 10.05 -12.87 8.71
C GLY A 331 9.21 -12.01 9.64
N PRO A 332 9.46 -10.68 9.73
CA PRO A 332 8.66 -9.78 10.53
C PRO A 332 7.15 -9.89 10.29
N MET A 333 6.71 -10.03 9.04
CA MET A 333 5.30 -10.18 8.69
C MET A 333 4.65 -11.43 9.32
N MET A 334 5.39 -12.52 9.50
CA MET A 334 4.85 -13.76 10.06
C MET A 334 4.59 -13.70 11.57
N PHE A 335 5.34 -12.89 12.32
CA PHE A 335 5.28 -12.89 13.78
C PHE A 335 4.98 -11.55 14.43
N SER A 336 4.87 -10.45 13.68
CA SER A 336 4.56 -9.12 14.21
C SER A 336 3.30 -9.14 15.08
N GLY A 337 2.25 -9.85 14.68
CA GLY A 337 1.00 -9.98 15.44
C GLY A 337 1.15 -10.57 16.84
N TYR A 338 2.23 -11.30 17.13
CA TYR A 338 2.51 -11.87 18.45
C TYR A 338 3.37 -10.97 19.35
N LEU A 339 3.88 -9.86 18.82
CA LEU A 339 4.79 -8.97 19.53
C LEU A 339 4.05 -7.82 20.23
N PRO A 340 4.62 -7.24 21.30
CA PRO A 340 4.08 -6.04 21.91
C PRO A 340 3.97 -4.89 20.90
N TYR A 341 2.97 -4.03 21.07
CA TYR A 341 2.63 -2.95 20.13
C TYR A 341 3.83 -2.06 19.75
N GLY A 342 4.66 -1.65 20.72
CA GLY A 342 5.83 -0.83 20.45
C GLY A 342 6.86 -1.51 19.53
N LEU A 343 6.97 -2.85 19.62
CA LEU A 343 7.89 -3.62 18.77
C LEU A 343 7.31 -3.84 17.37
N GLN A 344 5.99 -4.03 17.24
CA GLN A 344 5.31 -4.04 15.93
C GLN A 344 5.63 -2.77 15.15
N ARG A 345 5.44 -1.62 15.79
CA ARG A 345 5.72 -0.31 15.20
C ARG A 345 7.18 -0.12 14.79
N ALA A 346 8.12 -0.70 15.53
CA ALA A 346 9.53 -0.67 15.16
C ALA A 346 9.83 -1.54 13.94
N LEU A 347 9.18 -2.71 13.84
CA LEU A 347 9.30 -3.60 12.68
C LEU A 347 8.69 -2.98 11.42
N ASP A 348 7.62 -2.21 11.54
CA ASP A 348 6.99 -1.52 10.40
C ASP A 348 7.95 -0.56 9.68
N LEU A 349 8.98 -0.05 10.39
CA LEU A 349 10.02 0.82 9.80
C LEU A 349 11.05 0.06 8.95
N ILE A 350 11.06 -1.27 8.98
CA ILE A 350 11.90 -2.08 8.09
C ILE A 350 11.38 -1.88 6.65
N PRO A 351 12.26 -1.68 5.66
CA PRO A 351 11.84 -1.49 4.28
C PRO A 351 10.88 -2.59 3.80
N LEU A 352 9.71 -2.18 3.29
CA LEU A 352 8.64 -3.05 2.77
C LEU A 352 7.93 -3.95 3.81
N VAL A 353 8.16 -3.76 5.11
CA VAL A 353 7.45 -4.51 6.18
C VAL A 353 6.18 -3.82 6.64
N GLY A 354 6.22 -2.51 6.84
CA GLY A 354 5.04 -1.73 7.23
C GLY A 354 3.96 -1.68 6.15
N SER A 355 2.85 -0.99 6.45
CA SER A 355 1.72 -0.84 5.52
C SER A 355 1.52 0.61 5.09
N SER A 356 1.24 0.83 3.81
CA SER A 356 0.86 2.15 3.29
C SER A 356 -0.47 2.64 3.88
N THR A 357 -1.36 1.73 4.29
CA THR A 357 -2.65 2.02 4.93
C THR A 357 -2.53 2.71 6.29
N ASP A 358 -1.31 2.89 6.80
CA ASP A 358 -1.04 3.60 8.06
C ASP A 358 -1.45 5.09 8.00
N ILE A 359 -1.68 5.65 6.80
CA ILE A 359 -2.32 6.96 6.61
C ILE A 359 -3.74 7.04 7.18
N PHE A 360 -4.42 5.90 7.29
CA PHE A 360 -5.73 5.79 7.90
C PHE A 360 -5.66 5.54 9.42
N ARG A 361 -4.46 5.52 10.01
CA ARG A 361 -4.22 5.27 11.43
C ARG A 361 -3.68 6.52 12.11
N THR A 362 -3.82 6.59 13.43
CA THR A 362 -3.36 7.73 14.25
C THR A 362 -2.00 7.46 14.90
N ASN A 363 -1.18 6.62 14.27
CA ASN A 363 0.09 6.19 14.85
C ASN A 363 1.11 7.35 14.88
N THR A 364 1.69 7.65 16.05
CA THR A 364 2.71 8.70 16.18
C THR A 364 3.91 8.24 16.99
N PHE A 365 5.11 8.60 16.55
CA PHE A 365 6.36 8.29 17.25
C PHE A 365 6.84 9.51 18.01
N HIS A 366 7.23 9.33 19.26
CA HIS A 366 7.83 10.39 20.07
C HIS A 366 9.36 10.34 19.95
N ILE A 367 9.93 11.21 19.11
CA ILE A 367 11.37 11.27 18.83
C ILE A 367 11.89 12.65 19.20
N LEU A 368 12.91 12.70 20.06
CA LEU A 368 13.58 13.95 20.49
C LEU A 368 12.61 15.04 21.00
N GLY A 369 11.57 14.65 21.74
CA GLY A 369 10.59 15.57 22.32
C GLY A 369 9.55 16.09 21.33
N ARG A 370 9.45 15.51 20.12
CA ARG A 370 8.44 15.85 19.11
C ARG A 370 7.68 14.61 18.67
N PHE A 371 6.38 14.78 18.43
CA PHE A 371 5.56 13.75 17.80
C PHE A 371 5.73 13.80 16.29
N ILE A 372 5.97 12.64 15.69
CA ILE A 372 6.08 12.45 14.24
C ILE A 372 5.04 11.42 13.84
N TRP A 373 4.11 11.83 12.97
CA TRP A 373 3.15 10.92 12.36
C TRP A 373 3.86 9.80 11.57
N SER A 374 3.48 8.56 11.84
CA SER A 374 4.22 7.37 11.37
C SER A 374 4.38 7.26 9.84
N PRO A 375 3.43 7.66 8.99
CA PRO A 375 3.64 7.72 7.55
C PRO A 375 4.91 8.45 7.09
N ASN A 376 5.28 9.52 7.79
CA ASN A 376 6.52 10.24 7.48
C ASN A 376 7.78 9.41 7.76
N LEU A 377 7.75 8.59 8.82
CA LEU A 377 8.86 7.70 9.17
C LEU A 377 8.91 6.46 8.27
N LEU A 378 7.75 5.94 7.86
CA LEU A 378 7.65 4.80 6.95
C LEU A 378 8.25 5.09 5.57
N ILE A 379 8.29 6.35 5.14
CA ILE A 379 9.01 6.75 3.93
C ILE A 379 10.49 7.06 4.20
N THR A 380 10.79 7.78 5.27
CA THR A 380 12.15 8.31 5.49
C THR A 380 13.12 7.26 6.04
N VAL A 381 12.69 6.42 6.98
CA VAL A 381 13.56 5.44 7.65
C VAL A 381 14.08 4.37 6.67
N PRO A 382 13.25 3.79 5.78
CA PRO A 382 13.77 2.84 4.79
C PRO A 382 14.86 3.40 3.89
N VAL A 383 14.75 4.66 3.46
CA VAL A 383 15.78 5.33 2.65
C VAL A 383 17.08 5.48 3.44
N LEU A 384 17.00 5.90 4.70
CA LEU A 384 18.17 6.03 5.58
C LEU A 384 18.85 4.68 5.80
N ILE A 385 18.08 3.61 6.01
CA ILE A 385 18.59 2.24 6.10
C ILE A 385 19.32 1.86 4.81
N GLY A 386 18.71 2.10 3.64
CA GLY A 386 19.32 1.84 2.34
C GLY A 386 20.65 2.58 2.16
N ILE A 387 20.69 3.88 2.46
CA ILE A 387 21.89 4.72 2.40
C ILE A 387 22.98 4.18 3.33
N LEU A 388 22.64 3.74 4.53
CA LEU A 388 23.59 3.15 5.49
C LEU A 388 24.14 1.80 5.01
N CYS A 389 23.31 0.97 4.36
CA CYS A 389 23.69 -0.34 3.86
C CYS A 389 24.71 -0.26 2.70
N MET A 390 24.64 0.75 1.84
CA MET A 390 25.51 0.92 0.68
C MET A 390 27.02 0.95 1.02
N PRO A 391 27.54 1.85 1.88
CA PRO A 391 28.96 1.89 2.23
C PRO A 391 29.39 0.62 2.97
N LEU A 392 28.51 0.01 3.75
CA LEU A 392 28.77 -1.26 4.43
C LEU A 392 28.92 -2.42 3.42
N ALA A 393 28.11 -2.44 2.36
CA ALA A 393 28.22 -3.42 1.28
C ALA A 393 29.57 -3.31 0.57
N VAL A 394 29.98 -2.09 0.21
CA VAL A 394 31.31 -1.83 -0.38
C VAL A 394 32.43 -2.29 0.54
N LYS A 395 32.36 -1.92 1.82
CA LYS A 395 33.38 -2.29 2.81
C LYS A 395 33.44 -3.80 3.03
N GLY A 396 32.29 -4.45 3.16
CA GLY A 396 32.16 -5.90 3.33
C GLY A 396 32.77 -6.67 2.17
N TRP A 397 32.44 -6.27 0.94
CA TRP A 397 33.00 -6.87 -0.27
C TRP A 397 34.51 -6.64 -0.35
N SER A 398 34.98 -5.42 -0.04
CA SER A 398 36.41 -5.07 -0.10
C SER A 398 37.31 -5.89 0.82
N ARG A 399 36.85 -6.16 2.06
CA ARG A 399 37.65 -6.87 3.06
C ARG A 399 37.90 -8.29 2.62
N ARG A 400 36.89 -8.92 2.04
CA ARG A 400 36.99 -10.31 1.65
C ARG A 400 37.62 -10.52 0.27
N MET A 401 37.68 -9.48 -0.57
CA MET A 401 38.48 -9.51 -1.81
C MET A 401 39.98 -9.45 -1.51
N LYS A 402 40.38 -9.01 -0.31
CA LYS A 402 41.78 -8.94 0.15
C LYS A 402 42.21 -10.13 1.01
N ALA A 403 41.27 -11.00 1.38
CA ALA A 403 41.50 -12.21 2.17
C ALA A 403 41.48 -13.42 1.22
#